data_AF-A0A837HL25-F1
#
_entry.id   AF-A0A837HL25-F1
#
_cell.length_a   1.000
_cell.length_b   1.000
_cell.length_c   1.000
_cell.angle_alpha   90.00
_cell.angle_beta   90.00
_cell.angle_gamma   90.00
#
_symmetry.space_group_name_H-M   'P 1'
#
loop_
_entity.id
_entity.type
_entity.pdbx_description
1 polymer ?
#
loop_
_entity_poly.entity_id
_entity_poly.type
_entity_poly.pdbx_seq_one_letter_code
_entity_poly.pdbx_strand_id
1 'polypeptide(L)'
;MKKAIQEKSCNAILVKPNQAGTITETMKVIKTARDAGWKVITSHRSGETVDWFIADFAVGTGSDYVKFGAPARGERVVKYNRLLSIEAELLLKTQK
;
A
#
# COMPACT_ATOMS: atom_id res chain seq x y z
N MET A 1 -12.02 -7.82 10.19
CA MET A 1 -11.69 -6.41 10.52
C MET A 1 -12.60 -5.82 11.58
N LYS A 2 -13.92 -5.67 11.35
CA LYS A 2 -14.86 -5.11 12.34
C LYS A 2 -14.74 -5.72 13.75
N LYS A 3 -14.65 -7.06 13.82
CA LYS A 3 -14.38 -7.80 15.07
C LYS A 3 -13.10 -7.34 15.76
N ALA A 4 -11.98 -7.29 15.04
CA ALA A 4 -10.69 -6.86 15.58
C ALA A 4 -10.67 -5.38 16.03
N ILE A 5 -11.48 -4.51 15.41
CA ILE A 5 -11.69 -3.13 15.87
C ILE A 5 -12.44 -3.13 17.21
N GLN A 6 -13.55 -3.88 17.30
CA GLN A 6 -14.35 -3.98 18.51
C GLN A 6 -13.55 -4.56 19.68
N GLU A 7 -12.75 -5.60 19.41
CA GLU A 7 -11.91 -6.28 20.39
C GLU A 7 -10.56 -5.58 20.65
N LYS A 8 -10.29 -4.45 19.97
CA LYS A 8 -9.00 -3.72 20.02
C LYS A 8 -7.78 -4.63 19.82
N SER A 9 -7.88 -5.63 18.95
CA SER A 9 -6.85 -6.66 18.81
C SER A 9 -5.59 -6.19 18.08
N CYS A 10 -5.66 -5.09 17.34
CA CYS A 10 -4.53 -4.49 16.62
C CYS A 10 -4.81 -3.01 16.29
N ASN A 11 -3.82 -2.34 15.69
CA ASN A 11 -3.82 -0.90 15.39
C ASN A 11 -3.37 -0.58 13.96
N ALA A 12 -3.21 -1.60 13.11
CA ALA A 12 -2.76 -1.46 11.74
C ALA A 12 -3.30 -2.60 10.87
N ILE A 13 -3.40 -2.34 9.56
CA ILE A 13 -3.81 -3.33 8.57
C ILE A 13 -2.76 -3.47 7.47
N LEU A 14 -2.47 -4.72 7.12
CA LEU A 14 -1.66 -5.06 5.97
C LEU A 14 -2.57 -5.28 4.76
N VAL A 15 -2.59 -4.33 3.84
CA VAL A 15 -3.46 -4.33 2.66
C VAL A 15 -2.76 -5.02 1.49
N LYS A 16 -3.41 -6.05 0.95
CA LYS A 16 -3.03 -6.73 -0.29
C LYS A 16 -4.22 -6.61 -1.24
N PRO A 17 -4.20 -5.74 -2.26
CA PRO A 17 -5.38 -5.45 -3.08
C PRO A 17 -6.07 -6.70 -3.66
N ASN A 18 -5.27 -7.70 -4.04
CA ASN A 18 -5.77 -8.96 -4.56
C ASN A 18 -6.43 -9.90 -3.52
N GLN A 19 -6.43 -9.55 -2.23
CA GLN A 19 -7.23 -10.26 -1.21
C GLN A 19 -8.66 -9.73 -1.11
N ALA A 20 -8.90 -8.47 -1.46
CA ALA A 20 -10.24 -7.90 -1.47
C ALA A 20 -11.00 -8.23 -2.77
N GLY A 21 -10.27 -8.48 -3.87
CA GLY A 21 -10.83 -8.83 -5.18
C GLY A 21 -10.85 -7.64 -6.13
N THR A 22 -11.36 -6.48 -5.68
CA THR A 22 -11.39 -5.25 -6.48
C THR A 22 -10.72 -4.07 -5.80
N ILE A 23 -10.35 -3.06 -6.60
CA ILE A 23 -9.83 -1.78 -6.09
C ILE A 23 -10.88 -1.07 -5.22
N THR A 24 -12.13 -1.03 -5.67
CA THR A 24 -13.23 -0.40 -4.91
C THR A 24 -13.42 -1.02 -3.54
N GLU A 25 -13.36 -2.35 -3.41
CA GLU A 25 -13.44 -3.02 -2.12
C GLU A 25 -12.21 -2.76 -1.27
N THR A 26 -11.02 -2.73 -1.87
CA THR A 26 -9.79 -2.35 -1.17
C THR A 26 -9.88 -0.94 -0.59
N MET A 27 -10.45 0.01 -1.33
CA MET A 27 -10.68 1.38 -0.84
C MET A 27 -11.65 1.43 0.34
N LYS A 28 -12.71 0.62 0.34
CA LYS A 28 -13.64 0.50 1.48
C LYS A 28 -12.93 -0.04 2.73
N VAL A 29 -12.02 -1.01 2.57
CA VAL A 29 -11.19 -1.54 3.65
C VAL A 29 -10.25 -0.47 4.22
N ILE A 30 -9.54 0.26 3.34
CA ILE A 30 -8.64 1.35 3.74
C ILE A 30 -9.41 2.44 4.50
N LYS A 31 -10.58 2.84 4.00
CA LYS A 31 -11.44 3.82 4.68
C LYS A 31 -11.84 3.34 6.07
N THR A 32 -12.32 2.11 6.19
CA THR A 32 -12.69 1.52 7.48
C THR A 32 -11.50 1.48 8.46
N ALA A 33 -10.29 1.24 7.96
CA ALA A 33 -9.07 1.26 8.78
C ALA A 33 -8.80 2.66 9.34
N ARG A 34 -8.83 3.66 8.46
CA ARG A 34 -8.60 5.06 8.82
C ARG A 34 -9.64 5.58 9.79
N ASP A 35 -10.92 5.26 9.58
CA ASP A 35 -12.01 5.65 10.47
C ASP A 35 -11.85 5.05 11.88
N ALA A 36 -11.17 3.90 11.99
CA ALA A 36 -10.81 3.27 13.26
C ALA A 36 -9.45 3.76 13.84
N GLY A 37 -8.81 4.74 13.22
CA GLY A 37 -7.49 5.25 13.61
C GLY A 37 -6.33 4.29 13.35
N TRP A 38 -6.53 3.26 12.50
CA TRP A 38 -5.50 2.28 12.20
C TRP A 38 -4.56 2.75 11.10
N LYS A 39 -3.31 2.31 11.19
CA LYS A 39 -2.30 2.50 10.14
C LYS A 39 -2.53 1.56 8.96
N VAL A 40 -2.26 2.04 7.76
CA VAL A 40 -2.43 1.29 6.51
C VAL A 40 -1.07 0.97 5.91
N ILE A 41 -0.77 -0.33 5.75
CA ILE A 41 0.46 -0.80 5.13
C ILE A 41 0.14 -1.51 3.82
N THR A 42 0.52 -0.96 2.67
CA THR A 42 0.36 -1.64 1.37
C THR A 42 1.42 -2.72 1.21
N SER A 43 1.03 -3.94 0.82
CA SER A 43 1.89 -5.13 0.83
C SER A 43 1.89 -5.90 -0.47
N HIS A 44 3.05 -6.43 -0.82
CA HIS A 44 3.23 -7.43 -1.88
C HIS A 44 2.65 -8.81 -1.53
N ARG A 45 2.69 -9.73 -2.52
CA ARG A 45 2.51 -11.17 -2.36
C ARG A 45 3.80 -11.97 -2.59
N SER A 46 3.91 -13.15 -2.00
CA SER A 46 5.12 -13.98 -2.11
C SER A 46 5.41 -14.40 -3.55
N GLY A 47 4.38 -14.71 -4.33
CA GLY A 47 4.44 -14.75 -5.79
C GLY A 47 4.06 -13.39 -6.36
N GLU A 48 4.98 -12.73 -7.05
CA GLU A 48 4.84 -11.34 -7.48
C GLU A 48 5.37 -11.18 -8.91
N THR A 49 4.91 -10.15 -9.62
CA THR A 49 5.29 -9.87 -11.01
C THR A 49 6.12 -8.59 -11.10
N VAL A 50 6.60 -8.24 -12.29
CA VAL A 50 7.31 -6.97 -12.52
C VAL A 50 6.37 -5.74 -12.57
N ASP A 51 5.07 -5.94 -12.35
CA ASP A 51 4.09 -4.87 -12.25
C ASP A 51 4.34 -4.03 -10.97
N TRP A 52 4.36 -2.71 -11.07
CA TRP A 52 4.62 -1.81 -9.95
C TRP A 52 3.36 -1.13 -9.38
N PHE A 53 2.16 -1.56 -9.77
CA PHE A 53 0.87 -1.00 -9.39
C PHE A 53 0.76 -0.69 -7.89
N ILE A 54 1.25 -1.59 -7.03
CA ILE A 54 1.15 -1.42 -5.58
C ILE A 54 1.98 -0.23 -5.05
N ALA A 55 2.98 0.26 -5.79
CA ALA A 55 3.71 1.48 -5.47
C ALA A 55 2.84 2.72 -5.71
N ASP A 56 2.26 2.87 -6.92
CA ASP A 56 1.31 3.95 -7.24
C ASP A 56 0.08 3.89 -6.33
N PHE A 57 -0.44 2.69 -6.07
CA PHE A 57 -1.55 2.47 -5.15
C PHE A 57 -1.20 2.92 -3.73
N ALA A 58 0.00 2.60 -3.21
CA ALA A 58 0.41 3.03 -1.88
C ALA A 58 0.43 4.56 -1.75
N VAL A 59 1.01 5.25 -2.75
CA VAL A 59 1.07 6.72 -2.76
C VAL A 59 -0.33 7.32 -2.94
N GLY A 60 -1.10 6.85 -3.92
CA GLY A 60 -2.44 7.37 -4.21
C GLY A 60 -3.45 7.14 -3.09
N THR A 61 -3.29 6.07 -2.31
CA THR A 61 -4.11 5.82 -1.12
C THR A 61 -3.55 6.42 0.15
N GLY A 62 -2.41 7.12 0.09
CA GLY A 62 -1.73 7.72 1.24
C GLY A 62 -1.39 6.69 2.33
N SER A 63 -0.97 5.48 1.95
CA SER A 63 -0.57 4.43 2.89
C SER A 63 0.54 4.94 3.82
N ASP A 64 0.45 4.62 5.12
CA ASP A 64 1.45 5.03 6.10
C ASP A 64 2.80 4.33 5.87
N TYR A 65 2.76 3.07 5.42
CA TYR A 65 3.95 2.28 5.15
C TYR A 65 3.75 1.37 3.93
N VAL A 66 4.87 0.85 3.41
CA VAL A 66 4.88 -0.17 2.37
C VAL A 66 5.67 -1.39 2.81
N LYS A 67 5.28 -2.56 2.31
CA LYS A 67 6.03 -3.81 2.46
C LYS A 67 6.20 -4.45 1.09
N PHE A 68 7.29 -4.13 0.39
CA PHE A 68 7.57 -4.62 -0.97
C PHE A 68 8.61 -5.75 -1.04
N GLY A 69 9.15 -6.17 0.11
CA GLY A 69 10.13 -7.26 0.22
C GLY A 69 11.55 -6.74 0.30
N ALA A 70 12.54 -7.61 0.36
CA ALA A 70 13.94 -7.17 0.32
C ALA A 70 14.21 -6.39 -1.00
N PRO A 71 15.14 -5.43 -1.02
CA PRO A 71 15.60 -4.75 -2.23
C PRO A 71 16.48 -5.68 -3.08
N ALA A 72 15.93 -6.85 -3.41
CA ALA A 72 16.55 -7.91 -4.17
C ALA A 72 15.45 -8.59 -5.00
N ARG A 73 15.82 -9.15 -6.16
CA ARG A 73 14.92 -9.71 -7.17
C ARG A 73 14.07 -8.64 -7.87
N GLY A 74 13.98 -8.74 -9.20
CA GLY A 74 13.41 -7.69 -10.06
C GLY A 74 11.96 -7.33 -9.73
N GLU A 75 11.15 -8.33 -9.37
CA GLU A 75 9.74 -8.13 -9.02
C GLU A 75 9.52 -7.36 -7.72
N ARG A 76 10.57 -7.21 -6.89
CA ARG A 76 10.56 -6.38 -5.66
C ARG A 76 11.13 -5.01 -5.93
N VAL A 77 12.32 -4.98 -6.55
CA VAL A 77 13.07 -3.76 -6.86
C VAL A 77 12.24 -2.79 -7.70
N VAL A 78 11.45 -3.29 -8.66
CA VAL A 78 10.64 -2.44 -9.53
C VAL A 78 9.63 -1.56 -8.78
N LYS A 79 9.10 -2.01 -7.63
CA LYS A 79 8.20 -1.19 -6.79
C LYS A 79 8.96 -0.06 -6.09
N TYR A 80 10.17 -0.33 -5.60
CA TYR A 80 11.02 0.70 -4.97
C TYR A 80 11.47 1.74 -6.00
N ASN A 81 11.88 1.29 -7.19
CA ASN A 81 12.22 2.19 -8.29
C ASN A 81 11.03 3.07 -8.66
N ARG A 82 9.81 2.52 -8.70
CA ARG A 82 8.61 3.31 -8.95
C ARG A 82 8.36 4.36 -7.85
N LEU A 83 8.59 4.06 -6.58
CA LEU A 83 8.48 5.06 -5.51
C LEU A 83 9.46 6.22 -5.71
N LEU A 84 10.71 5.93 -6.07
CA LEU A 84 11.72 6.96 -6.39
C LEU A 84 11.29 7.80 -7.59
N SER A 85 10.70 7.18 -8.62
CA SER A 85 10.15 7.91 -9.76
C SER A 85 8.99 8.84 -9.35
N ILE A 86 8.05 8.36 -8.55
CA ILE A 86 6.92 9.18 -8.06
C ILE A 86 7.43 10.33 -7.19
N GLU A 87 8.41 10.10 -6.33
CA GLU A 87 9.04 11.16 -5.53
C GLU A 87 9.64 12.24 -6.41
N ALA A 88 10.43 11.87 -7.43
CA ALA A 88 11.00 12.82 -8.38
C ALA A 88 9.90 13.60 -9.14
N GLU A 89 8.84 12.92 -9.58
CA GLU A 89 7.68 13.57 -10.23
C GLU A 89 6.98 14.60 -9.32
N LEU A 90 6.82 14.29 -8.03
CA LEU A 90 6.18 15.18 -7.06
C LEU A 90 7.06 16.39 -6.73
N LEU A 91 8.37 16.18 -6.52
CA LEU A 91 9.33 17.26 -6.26
C LEU A 91 9.37 18.28 -7.42
N LEU A 92 9.37 17.80 -8.66
CA LEU A 92 9.33 18.66 -9.84
C LEU A 92 8.04 19.47 -9.96
N LYS A 93 6.90 18.94 -9.47
CA LYS A 93 5.63 19.66 -9.44
C LYS A 93 5.59 20.74 -8.37
N THR A 94 6.20 20.51 -7.21
CA THR A 94 6.23 21.49 -6.12
C THR A 94 7.16 22.68 -6.39
N GLN A 95 8.11 22.53 -7.34
CA GLN A 95 9.03 23.59 -7.74
C GLN A 95 8.50 24.52 -8.85
N LYS A 96 7.33 24.22 -9.43
CA LYS A 96 6.63 25.06 -10.40
C LYS A 96 5.52 25.85 -9.72
#